data_AF-A0A538S6J1-F1
#
_entry.id   AF-A0A538S6J1-F1
#
_cell.length_a   1.000
_cell.length_b   1.000
_cell.length_c   1.000
_cell.angle_alpha   90.00
_cell.angle_beta   90.00
_cell.angle_gamma   90.00
#
_symmetry.space_group_name_H-M   'P 1'
#
loop_
_entity.id
_entity.type
_entity.pdbx_description
1 polymer ?
#
loop_
_entity_poly.entity_id
_entity_poly.type
_entity_poly.pdbx_seq_one_letter_code
_entity_poly.pdbx_strand_id
1 'polypeptide(L)'
;MIALGAGACSKSSSPTSPYGGGGGTGGGGSSGGASFNFGPFAVGQSASFTFASAGTFGYHCIPHRTMGMVGSVQVDASGSDSAVVQIAVSGFSFTPAAVQIKTGGHVRWVNASSSAVHTVTSD
;
A
#
# COMPACT_ATOMS: atom_id res chain seq x y z
N MET A 1 30.76 29.17 -17.92
CA MET A 1 29.81 28.17 -18.45
C MET A 1 29.04 27.62 -17.27
N ILE A 2 27.73 27.89 -17.21
CA ILE A 2 26.84 27.58 -16.10
C ILE A 2 26.43 26.11 -16.20
N ALA A 3 26.75 25.29 -15.21
CA ALA A 3 26.25 23.92 -15.11
C ALA A 3 24.88 23.94 -14.40
N LEU A 4 23.84 23.68 -15.19
CA LEU A 4 22.45 23.56 -14.76
C LEU A 4 22.25 22.27 -13.95
N GLY A 5 21.58 22.40 -12.80
CA GLY A 5 21.24 21.30 -11.90
C GLY A 5 20.27 20.30 -12.53
N ALA A 6 20.54 19.02 -12.33
CA ALA A 6 19.58 17.96 -12.61
C ALA A 6 18.52 17.95 -11.50
N GLY A 7 17.32 18.36 -11.89
CA GLY A 7 16.14 18.49 -11.04
C GLY A 7 15.67 17.14 -10.49
N ALA A 8 15.12 17.24 -9.29
CA ALA A 8 14.52 16.14 -8.56
C ALA A 8 13.43 15.43 -9.38
N CYS A 9 13.51 14.10 -9.49
CA CYS A 9 12.35 13.27 -9.83
C CYS A 9 11.47 13.09 -8.59
N SER A 10 11.05 14.20 -7.99
CA SER A 10 10.09 14.24 -6.88
C SER A 10 8.68 14.27 -7.43
N LYS A 11 8.17 13.15 -7.94
CA LYS A 11 6.71 12.95 -8.07
C LYS A 11 6.35 11.48 -7.83
N SER A 12 6.65 10.98 -6.63
CA SER A 12 5.67 10.11 -5.97
C SER A 12 4.48 11.00 -5.68
N SER A 13 3.53 11.06 -6.62
CA SER A 13 2.24 11.69 -6.39
C SER A 13 1.52 10.84 -5.36
N SER A 14 1.85 11.06 -4.08
CA SER A 14 1.11 10.52 -2.95
C SER A 14 -0.35 10.92 -3.14
N PRO A 15 -1.30 9.97 -3.18
CA PRO A 15 -2.70 10.35 -3.11
C PRO A 15 -2.92 11.04 -1.76
N THR A 16 -3.20 12.33 -1.80
CA THR A 16 -3.76 13.04 -0.65
C THR A 16 -5.11 12.40 -0.36
N SER A 17 -5.18 11.56 0.68
CA SER A 17 -6.45 11.06 1.17
C SER A 17 -7.27 12.27 1.66
N PRO A 18 -8.51 12.49 1.15
CA PRO A 18 -9.37 13.58 1.60
C PRO A 18 -9.95 13.37 3.01
N TYR A 19 -9.66 12.23 3.66
CA TYR A 19 -10.06 11.96 5.04
C TYR A 19 -8.84 12.08 5.96
N GLY A 20 -8.64 13.31 6.44
CA GLY A 20 -7.74 13.74 7.53
C GLY A 20 -6.82 12.69 8.15
N GLY A 21 -5.73 12.37 7.45
CA GLY A 21 -4.54 11.73 8.02
C GLY A 21 -3.34 12.55 7.55
N GLY A 22 -2.74 13.31 8.47
CA GLY A 22 -1.75 14.35 8.20
C GLY A 22 -0.64 13.91 7.25
N GLY A 23 -0.22 14.85 6.40
CA GLY A 23 0.91 14.68 5.50
C GLY A 23 2.16 14.21 6.24
N GLY A 24 2.55 12.97 5.99
CA GLY A 24 3.87 12.47 6.35
C GLY A 24 4.85 12.86 5.26
N THR A 25 5.44 14.05 5.36
CA THR A 25 6.72 14.35 4.71
C THR A 25 7.74 13.32 5.18
N GLY A 26 8.46 12.70 4.23
CA GLY A 26 9.52 11.75 4.55
C GLY A 26 10.49 12.30 5.59
N GLY A 27 10.79 11.47 6.58
CA GLY A 27 11.78 11.71 7.62
C GLY A 27 12.04 10.39 8.34
N GLY A 28 13.30 9.95 8.35
CA GLY A 28 13.69 8.64 8.85
C GLY A 28 13.30 8.37 10.30
N GLY A 29 13.02 7.10 10.59
CA GLY A 29 12.74 6.62 11.94
C GLY A 29 12.16 5.22 11.90
N SER A 30 13.03 4.20 11.97
CA SER A 30 12.64 2.82 12.29
C SER A 30 11.97 2.78 13.66
N SER A 31 10.73 2.27 13.75
CA SER A 31 10.16 1.65 14.94
C SER A 31 8.84 0.94 14.61
N GLY A 32 8.89 -0.39 14.51
CA GLY A 32 7.82 -1.35 14.78
C GLY A 32 6.39 -1.03 14.32
N GLY A 33 6.00 -1.59 13.17
CA GLY A 33 4.61 -1.64 12.70
C GLY A 33 4.34 -0.65 11.57
N ALA A 34 4.16 -1.16 10.35
CA ALA A 34 3.73 -0.34 9.22
C ALA A 34 2.25 0.02 9.39
N SER A 35 1.95 1.16 10.02
CA SER A 35 0.59 1.67 10.13
C SER A 35 0.19 2.45 8.88
N PHE A 36 -0.89 2.03 8.21
CA PHE A 36 -1.46 2.72 7.05
C PHE A 36 -2.97 2.54 7.00
N ASN A 37 -3.67 3.54 6.44
CA ASN A 37 -5.09 3.45 6.17
C ASN A 37 -5.39 4.16 4.85
N PHE A 38 -5.56 3.39 3.79
CA PHE A 38 -5.88 3.90 2.46
C PHE A 38 -7.34 3.67 2.11
N GLY A 39 -7.89 4.63 1.37
CA GLY A 39 -9.23 4.58 0.83
C GLY A 39 -10.17 5.59 1.50
N PRO A 40 -11.45 5.61 1.09
CA PRO A 40 -12.09 4.72 0.11
C PRO A 40 -11.47 4.78 -1.29
N PHE A 41 -11.11 3.63 -1.86
CA PHE A 41 -10.72 3.51 -3.25
C PHE A 41 -11.97 3.44 -4.12
N ALA A 42 -12.18 4.43 -4.98
CA ALA A 42 -13.10 4.26 -6.11
C ALA A 42 -12.58 3.17 -7.07
N VAL A 43 -13.47 2.64 -7.92
CA VAL A 43 -13.08 1.68 -8.96
C VAL A 43 -11.92 2.24 -9.80
N GLY A 44 -10.89 1.43 -10.01
CA GLY A 44 -9.66 1.79 -10.73
C GLY A 44 -8.63 2.60 -9.93
N GLN A 45 -8.96 3.06 -8.71
CA GLN A 45 -7.99 3.79 -7.87
C GLN A 45 -6.94 2.85 -7.26
N SER A 46 -5.79 3.44 -6.92
CA SER A 46 -4.66 2.71 -6.34
C SER A 46 -3.88 3.53 -5.33
N ALA A 47 -3.22 2.87 -4.38
CA ALA A 47 -2.18 3.45 -3.55
C ALA A 47 -0.99 2.47 -3.40
N SER A 48 0.16 2.99 -3.00
CA SER A 48 1.36 2.20 -2.73
C SER A 48 1.93 2.52 -1.35
N PHE A 49 2.56 1.52 -0.72
CA PHE A 49 3.28 1.67 0.55
C PHE A 49 4.60 0.89 0.53
N THR A 50 5.65 1.51 1.08
CA THR A 50 7.00 0.93 1.17
C THR A 50 7.23 0.35 2.56
N PHE A 51 7.67 -0.91 2.63
CA PHE A 51 7.94 -1.59 3.89
C PHE A 51 9.43 -1.60 4.19
N ALA A 52 9.86 -0.72 5.09
CA ALA A 52 11.28 -0.51 5.40
C ALA A 52 11.88 -1.58 6.34
N SER A 53 11.06 -2.45 6.94
CA SER A 53 11.51 -3.43 7.93
C SER A 53 10.99 -4.82 7.59
N ALA A 54 11.84 -5.82 7.78
CA ALA A 54 11.44 -7.22 7.68
C ALA A 54 10.34 -7.54 8.71
N GLY A 55 9.43 -8.45 8.35
CA GLY A 55 8.29 -8.81 9.18
C GLY A 55 7.10 -9.31 8.38
N THR A 56 6.02 -9.64 9.09
CA THR A 56 4.72 -9.95 8.49
C THR A 56 3.73 -8.89 8.91
N PHE A 57 3.10 -8.24 7.93
CA PHE A 57 2.17 -7.14 8.15
C PHE A 57 0.78 -7.54 7.64
N GLY A 58 -0.17 -7.68 8.55
CA GLY A 58 -1.57 -7.91 8.24
C GLY A 58 -2.27 -6.62 7.81
N TYR A 59 -3.27 -6.75 6.96
CA TYR A 59 -4.16 -5.66 6.59
C TYR A 59 -5.56 -6.19 6.24
N HIS A 60 -6.55 -5.32 6.29
CA HIS A 60 -7.94 -5.66 6.03
C HIS A 60 -8.68 -4.56 5.27
N CYS A 61 -9.83 -4.92 4.69
CA CYS A 61 -10.83 -3.96 4.23
C CYS A 61 -11.84 -3.71 5.37
N ILE A 62 -11.99 -2.46 5.82
CA ILE A 62 -12.79 -2.08 7.00
C ILE A 62 -14.21 -2.68 6.97
N PRO A 63 -15.04 -2.45 5.92
CA PRO A 63 -16.41 -2.94 5.92
C PRO A 63 -16.54 -4.47 5.77
N HIS A 64 -15.47 -5.17 5.37
CA HIS A 64 -15.51 -6.60 5.04
C HIS A 64 -14.54 -7.44 5.87
N ARG A 65 -13.97 -6.88 6.96
CA ARG A 65 -13.06 -7.61 7.84
C ARG A 65 -13.75 -8.85 8.44
N THR A 66 -15.01 -8.69 8.87
CA THR A 66 -15.83 -9.80 9.42
C THR A 66 -16.19 -10.85 8.37
N MET A 67 -16.10 -10.51 7.08
CA MET A 67 -16.29 -11.43 5.95
C MET A 67 -14.98 -12.11 5.53
N GLY A 68 -13.87 -11.86 6.23
CA GLY A 68 -12.56 -12.45 5.93
C GLY A 68 -11.76 -11.73 4.85
N MET A 69 -12.12 -10.50 4.48
CA MET A 69 -11.36 -9.71 3.52
C MET A 69 -10.09 -9.14 4.16
N VAL A 70 -9.10 -10.02 4.31
CA VAL A 70 -7.80 -9.78 4.92
C VAL A 70 -6.68 -10.17 3.96
N GLY A 71 -5.52 -9.57 4.14
CA GLY A 71 -4.31 -9.93 3.41
C GLY A 71 -3.07 -9.75 4.27
N SER A 72 -1.93 -10.20 3.76
CA SER A 72 -0.65 -10.07 4.44
C SER A 72 0.48 -9.68 3.48
N VAL A 73 1.46 -8.97 4.01
CA VAL A 73 2.73 -8.66 3.36
C VAL A 73 3.83 -9.31 4.18
N GLN A 74 4.53 -10.28 3.59
CA GLN A 74 5.78 -10.80 4.14
C GLN A 74 6.94 -9.99 3.57
N VAL A 75 7.81 -9.53 4.47
CA VAL A 75 8.99 -8.72 4.15
C VAL A 75 10.23 -9.45 4.62
N ASP A 76 11.00 -9.97 3.68
CA ASP A 76 12.24 -10.71 3.94
C ASP A 76 13.21 -10.63 2.75
N ALA A 77 14.47 -11.03 2.94
CA ALA A 77 15.52 -10.83 1.93
C ALA A 77 15.26 -11.52 0.57
N SER A 78 14.36 -12.50 0.50
CA SER A 78 14.07 -13.27 -0.71
C SER A 78 12.88 -12.73 -1.52
N GLY A 79 12.15 -11.75 -1.01
CA GLY A 79 11.00 -11.17 -1.70
C GLY A 79 11.36 -10.29 -2.90
N SER A 80 10.34 -9.97 -3.72
CA SER A 80 10.51 -9.08 -4.87
C SER A 80 10.67 -7.62 -4.45
N ASP A 81 11.21 -6.77 -5.34
CA ASP A 81 11.23 -5.30 -5.14
C ASP A 81 9.82 -4.72 -4.94
N SER A 82 8.81 -5.34 -5.55
CA SER A 82 7.45 -4.83 -5.54
C SER A 82 6.44 -5.94 -5.75
N ALA A 83 5.21 -5.72 -5.28
CA ALA A 83 4.07 -6.56 -5.57
C ALA A 83 2.81 -5.74 -5.86
N VAL A 84 1.90 -6.29 -6.66
CA VAL A 84 0.59 -5.68 -6.95
C VAL A 84 -0.50 -6.56 -6.34
N VAL A 85 -1.40 -5.94 -5.58
CA VAL A 85 -2.59 -6.58 -5.02
C VAL A 85 -3.82 -5.99 -5.70
N GLN A 86 -4.58 -6.83 -6.38
CA GLN A 86 -5.87 -6.48 -6.93
C GLN A 86 -6.94 -6.65 -5.84
N ILE A 87 -7.80 -5.66 -5.67
CA ILE A 87 -8.89 -5.70 -4.69
C ILE A 87 -10.18 -6.12 -5.41
N ALA A 88 -10.82 -7.14 -4.87
CA ALA A 88 -12.17 -7.59 -5.24
C ALA A 88 -12.36 -7.87 -6.75
N VAL A 89 -11.35 -8.49 -7.38
CA VAL A 89 -11.49 -9.08 -8.73
C VAL A 89 -12.50 -10.22 -8.76
N SER A 90 -12.72 -10.87 -7.61
CA SER A 90 -13.69 -11.93 -7.40
C SER A 90 -14.13 -11.90 -5.94
N GLY A 91 -15.35 -11.45 -5.66
CA GLY A 91 -15.88 -11.37 -4.30
C GLY A 91 -15.12 -10.39 -3.40
N PHE A 92 -15.22 -10.58 -2.08
CA PHE A 92 -14.61 -9.71 -1.06
C PHE A 92 -13.18 -10.17 -0.71
N SER A 93 -12.25 -10.06 -1.67
CA SER A 93 -10.88 -10.59 -1.52
C SER A 93 -9.78 -9.60 -1.90
N PHE A 94 -8.58 -9.83 -1.35
CA PHE A 94 -7.33 -9.33 -1.91
C PHE A 94 -6.68 -10.42 -2.76
N THR A 95 -6.18 -10.08 -3.94
CA THR A 95 -5.60 -11.05 -4.87
C THR A 95 -4.25 -10.58 -5.40
N PRO A 96 -3.15 -11.30 -5.09
CA PRO A 96 -3.08 -12.40 -4.11
C PRO A 96 -3.37 -11.90 -2.68
N ALA A 97 -3.81 -12.79 -1.80
CA ALA A 97 -4.09 -12.45 -0.39
C ALA A 97 -2.80 -12.25 0.42
N ALA A 98 -1.72 -12.95 0.03
CA ALA A 98 -0.40 -12.78 0.61
C ALA A 98 0.59 -12.40 -0.49
N VAL A 99 1.42 -11.39 -0.22
CA VAL A 99 2.54 -10.99 -1.08
C VAL A 99 3.85 -11.06 -0.30
N GLN A 100 4.93 -11.35 -1.02
CA GLN A 100 6.28 -11.37 -0.47
C GLN A 100 7.14 -10.33 -1.19
N ILE A 101 7.71 -9.40 -0.42
CA ILE A 101 8.59 -8.35 -0.91
C ILE A 101 9.88 -8.30 -0.08
N LYS A 102 10.93 -7.69 -0.62
CA LYS A 102 12.14 -7.45 0.17
C LYS A 102 12.03 -6.20 1.03
N THR A 103 12.90 -6.11 2.03
CA THR A 103 13.07 -4.88 2.82
C THR A 103 13.32 -3.69 1.90
N GLY A 104 12.55 -2.62 2.09
CA GLY A 104 12.54 -1.44 1.21
C GLY A 104 11.70 -1.61 -0.06
N GLY A 105 11.12 -2.78 -0.29
CA GLY A 105 10.15 -3.02 -1.35
C GLY A 105 8.79 -2.38 -1.05
N HIS A 106 7.92 -2.35 -2.06
CA HIS A 106 6.61 -1.73 -1.92
C HIS A 106 5.47 -2.58 -2.48
N VAL A 107 4.28 -2.41 -1.92
CA VAL A 107 3.06 -3.02 -2.42
C VAL A 107 2.18 -1.94 -3.02
N ARG A 108 1.60 -2.21 -4.20
CA ARG A 108 0.58 -1.37 -4.83
C ARG A 108 -0.75 -2.09 -4.79
N TRP A 109 -1.75 -1.49 -4.15
CA TRP A 109 -3.12 -1.97 -4.15
C TRP A 109 -3.93 -1.25 -5.23
N VAL A 110 -4.77 -1.99 -5.96
CA VAL A 110 -5.63 -1.47 -7.02
C VAL A 110 -7.05 -1.95 -6.80
N ASN A 111 -8.02 -1.04 -6.68
CA ASN A 111 -9.42 -1.43 -6.68
C ASN A 111 -9.84 -1.87 -8.09
N ALA A 112 -9.91 -3.18 -8.29
CA ALA A 112 -10.22 -3.81 -9.56
C ALA A 112 -11.65 -4.38 -9.59
N SER A 113 -12.47 -4.06 -8.58
CA SER A 113 -13.90 -4.38 -8.59
C SER A 113 -14.64 -3.61 -9.68
N SER A 114 -15.79 -4.11 -10.11
CA SER A 114 -16.63 -3.45 -11.12
C SER A 114 -17.49 -2.31 -10.57
N SER A 115 -17.74 -2.29 -9.26
CA SER A 115 -18.74 -1.38 -8.67
C SER A 115 -18.54 -1.05 -7.20
N ALA A 116 -17.59 -1.68 -6.51
CA ALA A 116 -17.47 -1.58 -5.08
C ALA A 116 -16.34 -0.64 -4.68
N VAL A 117 -16.52 0.02 -3.53
CA VAL A 117 -15.47 0.82 -2.90
C VAL A 117 -14.83 -0.02 -1.81
N HIS A 118 -13.50 0.04 -1.72
CA HIS A 118 -12.73 -0.73 -0.76
C HIS A 118 -11.69 0.11 -0.03
N THR A 119 -11.21 -0.39 1.11
CA THR A 119 -10.10 0.19 1.87
C THR A 119 -8.96 -0.81 1.99
N VAL A 120 -7.79 -0.30 2.35
CA VAL A 120 -6.62 -1.09 2.74
C VAL A 120 -6.09 -0.49 4.02
N THR A 121 -6.33 -1.17 5.14
CA THR A 121 -6.03 -0.69 6.49
C THR A 121 -5.16 -1.71 7.19
N SER A 122 -4.00 -1.28 7.70
CA SER A 122 -3.13 -2.13 8.51
C SER A 122 -3.86 -2.64 9.77
N ASP A 123 -3.55 -3.85 10.21
CA ASP A 123 -4.08 -4.42 11.46
C ASP A 123 -3.52 -3.76 12.75
#